data_AF-A0AA38SHJ1-F1
#
_entry.id   AF-A0AA38SHJ1-F1
#
_cell.length_a   1.000
_cell.length_b   1.000
_cell.length_c   1.000
_cell.angle_alpha   90.00
_cell.angle_beta   90.00
_cell.angle_gamma   90.00
#
_symmetry.space_group_name_H-M   'P 1'
#
loop_
_entity.id
_entity.type
_entity.pdbx_description
1 polymer ?
#
loop_
_entity_poly.entity_id
_entity_poly.type
_entity_poly.pdbx_seq_one_letter_code
_entity_poly.pdbx_strand_id
1 'polypeptide(L)'
;MKHLLTNHRNGSMAPFGVYKYVTYVHFSICEFSEIKLYFGYCITIQHMCAPKLCNLTITDNFAFPKVFNVVAPQLKNLTASVVDELSNFLQLSFEDLDSLEKVNLSMQRTHRKEQTYAPVLLDLFQKLSCVKLLILDERIIKVLSARLDLLSVEPCSFNNLKCLKQKDGTYEMLTQVRNYFLESSPNVTFIMDLPPVPHKRLRQEAENDTMSNTLDNEKQQTKTVDEEKRMLEAKIFKQDQLIAKKKAMLEAMEVQCEKRMLEAMEVQCEKRMLEAKIQVQDKVIAQQNLLHENAMLEEKLQMQDKVIEEQKAMLETLKLQNEKKVLETLKLQNEKKMFEEKLLGQDKIIAQQKAMLDAMKLQHEKIETELGNIDSCLDVPTVAVPTLPS
;
A
#
# COMPACT_ATOMS: atom_id res chain seq x y z
N MET A 1 8.37 -5.47 -12.82
CA MET A 1 8.71 -4.31 -11.97
C MET A 1 8.01 -4.50 -10.62
N LYS A 2 8.75 -4.55 -9.51
CA LYS A 2 8.15 -4.70 -8.16
C LYS A 2 7.53 -3.35 -7.76
N HIS A 3 6.22 -3.31 -7.53
CA HIS A 3 5.59 -2.17 -6.88
C HIS A 3 5.83 -2.29 -5.37
N LEU A 4 6.65 -1.40 -4.80
CA LEU A 4 6.79 -1.27 -3.35
C LEU A 4 5.56 -0.52 -2.82
N LEU A 5 4.71 -1.22 -2.07
CA LEU A 5 3.73 -0.62 -1.16
C LEU A 5 4.37 -0.57 0.24
N THR A 6 5.05 0.51 0.57
CA THR A 6 5.52 0.75 1.94
C THR A 6 4.41 1.42 2.76
N ASN A 7 3.72 0.63 3.58
CA ASN A 7 2.78 1.13 4.57
C ASN A 7 3.55 1.53 5.84
N HIS A 8 3.65 2.83 6.13
CA HIS A 8 4.07 3.30 7.44
C HIS A 8 2.85 3.65 8.29
N ARG A 9 2.60 2.87 9.36
CA ARG A 9 1.56 3.13 10.36
C ARG A 9 2.15 3.93 11.51
N ASN A 10 1.77 5.19 11.65
CA ASN A 10 1.98 5.98 12.87
C ASN A 10 0.61 6.37 13.43
N GLY A 11 0.17 5.68 14.50
CA GLY A 11 -1.02 6.05 15.25
C GLY A 11 -0.63 6.85 16.49
N SER A 12 -1.08 8.10 16.60
CA SER A 12 -1.03 8.90 17.83
C SER A 12 -2.47 9.13 18.31
N MET A 13 -2.76 8.70 19.54
CA MET A 13 -4.06 8.95 20.19
C MET A 13 -4.20 10.42 20.57
N ALA A 14 -5.30 11.05 20.17
CA ALA A 14 -5.79 12.31 20.74
C ALA A 14 -7.04 12.02 21.60
N PRO A 15 -7.36 12.84 22.63
CA PRO A 15 -8.29 12.46 23.70
C PRO A 15 -9.76 12.49 23.33
N PHE A 16 -10.11 12.81 22.08
CA PHE A 16 -11.50 12.87 21.61
C PHE A 16 -11.62 12.00 20.37
N GLY A 17 -12.39 10.91 20.49
CA GLY A 17 -12.41 9.74 19.61
C GLY A 17 -12.78 9.98 18.15
N VAL A 18 -11.85 10.56 17.38
CA VAL A 18 -11.82 10.51 15.92
C VAL A 18 -10.54 9.78 15.53
N TYR A 19 -10.65 8.55 15.04
CA TYR A 19 -9.51 7.81 14.52
C TYR A 19 -9.01 8.51 13.24
N LYS A 20 -7.95 9.32 13.34
CA LYS A 20 -7.20 9.78 12.17
C LYS A 20 -6.30 8.65 11.69
N TYR A 21 -6.81 7.83 10.78
CA TYR A 21 -5.97 6.92 10.01
C TYR A 21 -5.17 7.73 8.98
N VAL A 22 -3.95 8.11 9.34
CA VAL A 22 -3.02 8.74 8.40
C VAL A 22 -2.22 7.63 7.74
N THR A 23 -2.67 7.18 6.57
CA THR A 23 -1.91 6.24 5.74
C THR A 23 -1.13 7.04 4.70
N TYR A 24 0.20 7.01 4.82
CA TYR A 24 1.10 7.55 3.81
C TYR A 24 1.28 6.51 2.71
N VAL A 25 0.92 6.88 1.48
CA VAL A 25 1.13 6.01 0.32
C VAL A 25 1.94 6.75 -0.73
N HIS A 26 3.04 6.15 -1.16
CA HIS A 26 3.82 6.61 -2.29
C HIS A 26 3.46 5.76 -3.51
N PHE A 27 2.92 6.39 -4.56
CA PHE A 27 2.58 5.69 -5.79
C PHE A 27 3.63 5.99 -6.87
N SER A 28 4.35 4.97 -7.32
CA SER A 28 5.15 5.03 -8.54
C SER A 28 4.48 4.16 -9.59
N ILE A 29 3.86 4.81 -10.58
CA ILE A 29 3.04 4.17 -11.60
C ILE A 29 3.55 4.61 -12.97
N CYS A 30 4.30 3.75 -13.64
CA CYS A 30 4.99 4.15 -14.88
C CYS A 30 4.15 3.94 -16.16
N GLU A 31 3.05 3.20 -16.11
CA GLU A 31 2.40 2.65 -17.32
C GLU A 31 0.95 3.07 -17.55
N PHE A 32 0.24 3.59 -16.54
CA PHE A 32 -1.16 3.95 -16.70
C PHE A 32 -1.32 5.36 -17.29
N SER A 33 -2.14 5.46 -18.35
CA SER A 33 -2.55 6.73 -18.96
C SER A 33 -3.79 7.34 -18.30
N GLU A 34 -4.54 6.55 -17.54
CA GLU A 34 -5.72 6.98 -16.80
C GLU A 34 -5.71 6.39 -15.40
N ILE A 35 -5.94 7.25 -14.41
CA ILE A 35 -6.08 6.86 -13.01
C ILE A 35 -7.36 7.47 -12.47
N LYS A 36 -8.19 6.63 -11.83
CA LYS A 36 -9.36 7.05 -11.05
C LYS A 36 -9.14 6.71 -9.60
N LEU A 37 -9.14 7.73 -8.75
CA LEU A 37 -9.00 7.61 -7.31
C LEU A 37 -10.35 7.86 -6.66
N TYR A 38 -10.84 6.86 -5.91
CA TYR A 38 -12.03 6.92 -5.10
C TYR A 38 -11.62 6.80 -3.63
N PHE A 39 -11.94 7.81 -2.80
CA PHE A 39 -11.46 7.89 -1.43
C PHE A 39 -12.61 7.89 -0.42
N GLY A 40 -12.92 6.73 0.17
CA GLY A 40 -13.95 6.66 1.21
C GLY A 40 -13.60 7.35 2.54
N TYR A 41 -12.31 7.58 2.82
CA TYR A 41 -11.79 8.24 4.03
C TYR A 41 -10.46 8.96 3.73
N CYS A 42 -10.02 9.88 4.60
CA CYS A 42 -8.85 10.76 4.41
C CYS A 42 -7.52 10.01 4.19
N ILE A 43 -7.24 9.57 2.97
CA ILE A 43 -5.92 9.04 2.59
C ILE A 43 -5.00 10.23 2.28
N THR A 44 -3.79 10.19 2.85
CA THR A 44 -2.74 11.18 2.55
C THR A 44 -1.74 10.57 1.59
N ILE A 45 -2.01 10.67 0.29
CA ILE A 45 -1.00 10.40 -0.73
C ILE A 45 -0.07 11.60 -0.77
N GLN A 46 1.20 11.42 -0.41
CA GLN A 46 2.16 12.54 -0.43
C GLN A 46 2.75 12.75 -1.82
N HIS A 47 3.05 11.67 -2.54
CA HIS A 47 3.76 11.74 -3.81
C HIS A 47 3.29 10.64 -4.77
N MET A 48 2.88 11.06 -5.97
CA MET A 48 2.51 10.22 -7.09
C MET A 48 3.41 10.56 -8.27
N CYS A 49 4.28 9.64 -8.69
CA CYS A 49 5.05 9.78 -9.92
C CYS A 49 4.41 8.92 -11.01
N ALA A 50 3.83 9.59 -12.01
CA ALA A 50 3.10 8.95 -13.09
C ALA A 50 3.38 9.62 -14.45
N PRO A 51 4.56 9.37 -15.06
CA PRO A 51 5.05 10.12 -16.22
C PRO A 51 4.20 9.97 -17.48
N LYS A 52 3.45 8.87 -17.62
CA LYS A 52 2.56 8.60 -18.77
C LYS A 52 1.09 8.93 -18.49
N LEU A 53 0.77 9.48 -17.32
CA LEU A 53 -0.60 9.77 -16.92
C LEU A 53 -1.14 10.94 -17.73
N CYS A 54 -2.21 10.71 -18.48
CA CYS A 54 -2.90 11.73 -19.29
C CYS A 54 -4.20 12.19 -18.64
N ASN A 55 -4.86 11.30 -17.87
CA ASN A 55 -6.17 11.54 -17.28
C ASN A 55 -6.18 11.18 -15.80
N LEU A 56 -6.42 12.16 -14.93
CA LEU A 56 -6.56 11.94 -13.49
C LEU A 56 -7.98 12.31 -13.05
N THR A 57 -8.70 11.35 -12.49
CA THR A 57 -10.00 11.58 -11.87
C THR A 57 -9.91 11.29 -10.38
N ILE A 58 -10.30 12.26 -9.56
CA ILE A 58 -10.36 12.15 -8.10
C ILE A 58 -11.77 12.47 -7.68
N THR A 59 -12.53 11.47 -7.24
CA THR A 59 -13.94 11.63 -6.92
C THR A 59 -14.28 11.03 -5.56
N ASP A 60 -15.39 11.51 -5.00
CA ASP A 60 -16.01 10.97 -3.79
C ASP A 60 -15.10 11.05 -2.56
N ASN A 61 -14.32 12.13 -2.45
CA ASN A 61 -13.40 12.33 -1.33
C ASN A 61 -14.02 13.25 -0.27
N PHE A 62 -14.09 12.79 0.98
CA PHE A 62 -14.47 13.62 2.12
C PHE A 62 -13.48 14.78 2.35
N ALA A 63 -12.19 14.54 2.15
CA ALA A 63 -11.15 15.56 2.29
C ALA A 63 -9.94 15.26 1.39
N PHE A 64 -9.46 16.27 0.66
CA PHE A 64 -8.21 16.11 -0.10
C PHE A 64 -7.01 15.87 0.82
N PRO A 65 -5.99 15.12 0.35
CA PRO A 65 -4.71 15.01 1.05
C PRO A 65 -4.17 16.40 1.34
N LYS A 66 -3.57 16.59 2.53
CA LYS A 66 -2.97 17.87 2.91
C LYS A 66 -1.89 18.32 1.92
N VAL A 67 -1.12 17.39 1.37
CA VAL A 67 -0.14 17.61 0.31
C VAL A 67 -0.31 16.46 -0.68
N PHE A 68 -0.66 16.77 -1.92
CA PHE A 68 -0.79 15.78 -3.00
C PHE A 68 0.16 16.18 -4.13
N ASN A 69 1.43 15.76 -4.04
CA ASN A 69 2.39 16.01 -5.11
C ASN A 69 2.19 14.98 -6.22
N VAL A 70 1.93 15.45 -7.44
CA VAL A 70 1.74 14.58 -8.60
C VAL A 70 2.73 15.02 -9.66
N VAL A 71 3.69 14.15 -9.96
CA VAL A 71 4.63 14.34 -11.07
C VAL A 71 4.05 13.60 -12.28
N ALA A 72 3.28 14.32 -13.08
CA ALA A 72 2.60 13.81 -14.28
C ALA A 72 2.73 14.81 -15.44
N PRO A 73 3.92 14.92 -16.07
CA PRO A 73 4.20 15.90 -17.13
C PRO A 73 3.31 15.77 -18.37
N GLN A 74 2.66 14.62 -18.57
CA GLN A 74 1.75 14.36 -19.69
C GLN A 74 0.27 14.55 -19.31
N LEU A 75 -0.04 15.04 -18.11
CA LEU A 75 -1.41 15.17 -17.63
C LEU A 75 -2.17 16.21 -18.46
N LYS A 76 -3.19 15.77 -19.18
CA LYS A 76 -4.04 16.61 -20.05
C LYS A 76 -5.40 16.91 -19.42
N ASN A 77 -5.96 15.96 -18.67
CA ASN A 77 -7.29 16.08 -18.09
C ASN A 77 -7.25 15.80 -16.59
N LEU A 78 -7.75 16.75 -15.80
CA LEU A 78 -7.97 16.60 -14.37
C LEU A 78 -9.46 16.74 -14.06
N THR A 79 -10.03 15.76 -13.37
CA THR A 79 -11.37 15.86 -12.78
C THR A 79 -11.27 15.66 -11.28
N ALA A 80 -11.85 16.56 -10.51
CA ALA A 80 -11.73 16.60 -9.06
C ALA A 80 -13.06 16.97 -8.42
N SER A 81 -13.57 16.11 -7.53
CA SER A 81 -14.81 16.34 -6.80
C SER A 81 -14.65 16.08 -5.30
N VAL A 82 -15.07 17.05 -4.47
CA VAL A 82 -15.01 16.97 -3.00
C VAL A 82 -16.37 17.00 -2.37
N VAL A 83 -16.51 16.22 -1.30
CA VAL A 83 -17.75 16.14 -0.53
C VAL A 83 -17.82 17.16 0.60
N ASP A 84 -16.74 17.47 1.35
CA ASP A 84 -16.89 18.22 2.61
C ASP A 84 -15.81 19.29 2.94
N GLU A 85 -14.52 18.94 3.02
CA GLU A 85 -13.48 19.88 3.46
C GLU A 85 -12.59 20.43 2.32
N LEU A 86 -12.75 21.71 2.02
CA LEU A 86 -11.85 22.50 1.15
C LEU A 86 -10.60 23.03 1.88
N SER A 87 -10.46 22.78 3.19
CA SER A 87 -9.37 23.34 4.01
C SER A 87 -7.97 22.94 3.52
N ASN A 88 -7.87 21.89 2.68
CA ASN A 88 -6.69 21.51 1.91
C ASN A 88 -7.07 21.16 0.47
N PHE A 89 -7.96 21.94 -0.15
CA PHE A 89 -8.44 21.67 -1.50
C PHE A 89 -7.25 21.56 -2.45
N LEU A 90 -7.07 20.36 -3.03
CA LEU A 90 -6.05 20.05 -4.04
C LEU A 90 -4.80 20.91 -3.89
N GLN A 91 -4.06 20.70 -2.81
CA GLN A 91 -2.67 21.16 -2.75
C GLN A 91 -1.85 20.31 -3.71
N LEU A 92 -2.05 20.61 -4.98
CA LEU A 92 -1.28 20.08 -6.06
C LEU A 92 0.01 20.87 -6.06
N SER A 93 1.08 20.18 -5.68
CA SER A 93 2.41 20.57 -6.12
C SER A 93 2.53 19.90 -7.46
N PHE A 94 2.31 20.64 -8.53
CA PHE A 94 2.70 20.16 -9.85
C PHE A 94 3.87 21.02 -10.28
N GLU A 95 5.01 20.38 -10.42
CA GLU A 95 6.05 20.92 -11.29
C GLU A 95 5.61 20.56 -12.72
N ASP A 96 5.54 21.56 -13.60
CA ASP A 96 5.37 21.42 -15.04
C ASP A 96 4.01 20.85 -15.55
N LEU A 97 2.88 21.54 -15.27
CA LEU A 97 1.56 21.25 -15.88
C LEU A 97 1.38 21.78 -17.30
N ASP A 98 2.44 22.03 -18.06
CA ASP A 98 2.32 22.67 -19.37
C ASP A 98 1.42 21.90 -20.36
N SER A 99 1.21 20.60 -20.11
CA SER A 99 0.32 19.72 -20.86
C SER A 99 -1.16 19.79 -20.46
N LEU A 100 -1.53 20.42 -19.35
CA LEU A 100 -2.89 20.36 -18.80
C LEU A 100 -3.86 21.22 -19.63
N GLU A 101 -4.84 20.57 -20.25
CA GLU A 101 -5.78 21.23 -21.16
C GLU A 101 -7.16 21.41 -20.55
N LYS A 102 -7.62 20.43 -19.77
CA LYS A 102 -8.98 20.39 -19.22
C LYS A 102 -8.96 20.15 -17.72
N VAL A 103 -9.68 21.00 -16.99
CA VAL A 103 -9.93 20.84 -15.57
C VAL A 103 -11.42 20.87 -15.28
N ASN A 104 -11.90 19.91 -14.50
CA ASN A 104 -13.27 19.86 -13.99
C ASN A 104 -13.25 19.81 -12.47
N LEU A 105 -13.73 20.85 -11.81
CA LEU A 105 -13.79 20.97 -10.37
C LEU A 105 -15.25 20.97 -9.90
N SER A 106 -15.58 20.12 -8.93
CA SER A 106 -16.89 20.10 -8.30
C SER A 106 -16.83 19.97 -6.77
N MET A 107 -17.87 20.48 -6.12
CA MET A 107 -18.01 20.46 -4.67
C MET A 107 -19.46 20.14 -4.28
N GLN A 108 -19.69 19.15 -3.43
CA GLN A 108 -21.04 18.65 -3.15
C GLN A 108 -21.65 19.21 -1.86
N ARG A 109 -20.90 19.24 -0.75
CA ARG A 109 -21.38 19.77 0.53
C ARG A 109 -20.31 20.63 1.18
N THR A 110 -20.76 21.65 1.89
CA THR A 110 -19.90 22.41 2.80
C THR A 110 -20.71 22.68 4.05
N HIS A 111 -20.31 22.07 5.16
CA HIS A 111 -20.90 22.40 6.47
C HIS A 111 -20.35 23.70 7.07
N ARG A 112 -19.29 24.27 6.46
CA ARG A 112 -18.64 25.52 6.89
C ARG A 112 -19.00 26.71 5.99
N LYS A 113 -18.69 27.91 6.47
CA LYS A 113 -18.90 29.18 5.76
C LYS A 113 -18.13 29.17 4.44
N GLU A 114 -18.84 29.15 3.32
CA GLU A 114 -18.31 29.12 1.94
C GLU A 114 -17.19 30.16 1.72
N GLN A 115 -17.28 31.32 2.35
CA GLN A 115 -16.33 32.44 2.25
C GLN A 115 -14.88 32.13 2.66
N THR A 116 -14.64 31.13 3.53
CA THR A 116 -13.27 30.81 3.98
C THR A 116 -12.43 30.15 2.89
N TYR A 117 -13.06 29.71 1.80
CA TYR A 117 -12.42 28.88 0.79
C TYR A 117 -12.00 29.62 -0.47
N ALA A 118 -12.46 30.86 -0.67
CA ALA A 118 -12.09 31.65 -1.83
C ALA A 118 -10.57 31.80 -2.00
N PRO A 119 -9.77 32.12 -0.95
CA PRO A 119 -8.32 32.21 -1.11
C PRO A 119 -7.67 30.92 -1.62
N VAL A 120 -8.10 29.77 -1.08
CA VAL A 120 -7.56 28.45 -1.47
C VAL A 120 -7.90 28.11 -2.93
N LEU A 121 -9.08 28.49 -3.41
CA LEU A 121 -9.46 28.32 -4.81
C LEU A 121 -8.65 29.22 -5.74
N LEU A 122 -8.35 30.46 -5.33
CA LEU A 122 -7.54 31.39 -6.11
C LEU A 122 -6.08 30.90 -6.21
N ASP A 123 -5.51 30.43 -5.11
CA ASP A 123 -4.19 29.77 -5.10
C ASP A 123 -4.15 28.56 -6.04
N LEU A 124 -5.23 27.77 -6.08
CA LEU A 124 -5.35 26.66 -7.01
C LEU A 124 -5.43 27.15 -8.46
N PHE A 125 -6.20 28.19 -8.75
CA PHE A 125 -6.31 28.77 -10.10
C PHE A 125 -4.98 29.29 -10.62
N GLN A 126 -4.15 29.89 -9.76
CA GLN A 126 -2.78 30.30 -10.11
C GLN A 126 -1.94 29.12 -10.63
N LYS A 127 -2.08 27.95 -10.01
CA LYS A 127 -1.39 26.72 -10.42
C LYS A 127 -1.96 26.08 -11.69
N LEU A 128 -3.19 26.45 -12.07
CA LEU A 128 -3.89 25.93 -13.25
C LEU A 128 -3.87 26.93 -14.43
N SER A 129 -2.92 27.86 -14.44
CA SER A 129 -2.84 28.97 -15.39
C SER A 129 -2.79 28.57 -16.88
N CYS A 130 -2.32 27.36 -17.19
CA CYS A 130 -2.19 26.81 -18.55
C CYS A 130 -3.50 26.21 -19.12
N VAL A 131 -4.54 26.05 -18.30
CA VAL A 131 -5.76 25.32 -18.67
C VAL A 131 -6.53 26.01 -19.79
N LYS A 132 -7.01 25.23 -20.76
CA LYS A 132 -7.81 25.70 -21.91
C LYS A 132 -9.30 25.58 -21.67
N LEU A 133 -9.74 24.55 -20.96
CA LEU A 133 -11.14 24.28 -20.62
C LEU A 133 -11.28 24.12 -19.11
N LEU A 134 -11.96 25.07 -18.46
CA LEU A 134 -12.29 25.00 -17.05
C LEU A 134 -13.79 24.72 -16.89
N ILE A 135 -14.13 23.68 -16.12
CA ILE A 135 -15.50 23.31 -15.79
C ILE A 135 -15.66 23.48 -14.27
N LEU A 136 -16.61 24.32 -13.86
CA LEU A 136 -16.89 24.63 -12.46
C LEU A 136 -18.31 24.27 -12.09
N ASP A 137 -18.46 23.67 -10.91
CA ASP A 137 -19.76 23.45 -10.28
C ASP A 137 -20.35 24.72 -9.65
N GLU A 138 -21.69 24.79 -9.56
CA GLU A 138 -22.45 25.87 -8.91
C GLU A 138 -21.88 26.26 -7.53
N ARG A 139 -21.43 25.29 -6.74
CA ARG A 139 -20.91 25.57 -5.38
C ARG A 139 -19.60 26.34 -5.40
N ILE A 140 -18.71 26.04 -6.35
CA ILE A 140 -17.46 26.78 -6.52
C ILE A 140 -17.77 28.22 -6.93
N ILE A 141 -18.72 28.38 -7.85
CA ILE A 141 -19.18 29.71 -8.29
C ILE A 141 -19.76 30.49 -7.11
N LYS A 142 -20.57 29.88 -6.24
CA LYS A 142 -21.08 30.51 -5.00
C LYS A 142 -19.97 30.97 -4.05
N VAL A 143 -18.94 30.14 -3.85
CA VAL A 143 -17.78 30.51 -3.01
C VAL A 143 -17.10 31.77 -3.55
N LEU A 144 -16.88 31.84 -4.87
CA LEU A 144 -16.27 33.00 -5.52
C LEU A 144 -17.19 34.23 -5.43
N SER A 145 -18.49 34.05 -5.69
CA SER A 145 -19.51 35.10 -5.55
C SER A 145 -19.58 35.69 -4.14
N ALA A 146 -19.29 34.89 -3.11
CA ALA A 146 -19.31 35.34 -1.72
C ALA A 146 -18.10 36.22 -1.34
N ARG A 147 -17.08 36.31 -2.19
CA ARG A 147 -15.81 37.04 -1.94
C ARG A 147 -15.35 37.85 -3.15
N LEU A 148 -16.22 38.71 -3.66
CA LEU A 148 -15.92 39.62 -4.77
C LEU A 148 -14.80 40.63 -4.45
N ASP A 149 -14.58 40.91 -3.16
CA ASP A 149 -13.47 41.73 -2.67
C ASP A 149 -12.11 41.16 -3.10
N LEU A 150 -11.95 39.83 -3.07
CA LEU A 150 -10.71 39.17 -3.48
C LEU A 150 -10.53 39.16 -5.01
N LEU A 151 -11.61 38.89 -5.75
CA LEU A 151 -11.60 38.87 -7.22
C LEU A 151 -11.29 40.24 -7.84
N SER A 152 -11.53 41.31 -7.10
CA SER A 152 -11.27 42.68 -7.57
C SER A 152 -9.80 43.09 -7.43
N VAL A 153 -9.05 42.40 -6.56
CA VAL A 153 -7.65 42.73 -6.26
C VAL A 153 -6.69 41.84 -7.04
N GLU A 154 -7.01 40.55 -7.19
CA GLU A 154 -6.15 39.60 -7.89
C GLU A 154 -6.54 39.49 -9.37
N PRO A 155 -5.58 39.59 -10.31
CA PRO A 155 -5.84 39.33 -11.71
C PRO A 155 -6.10 37.83 -11.94
N CYS A 156 -6.95 37.51 -12.91
CA CYS A 156 -7.22 36.13 -13.23
C CYS A 156 -5.98 35.44 -13.79
N SER A 157 -5.70 34.26 -13.24
CA SER A 157 -4.44 33.57 -13.48
C SER A 157 -4.43 32.71 -14.75
N PHE A 158 -5.54 32.62 -15.48
CA PHE A 158 -5.64 31.76 -16.65
C PHE A 158 -5.25 32.48 -17.94
N ASN A 159 -4.00 32.30 -18.35
CA ASN A 159 -3.46 32.93 -19.57
C ASN A 159 -3.97 32.26 -20.86
N ASN A 160 -4.33 30.97 -20.78
CA ASN A 160 -4.64 30.14 -21.95
C ASN A 160 -6.09 29.65 -21.99
N LEU A 161 -6.97 30.18 -21.11
CA LEU A 161 -8.36 29.76 -21.08
C LEU A 161 -9.03 30.09 -22.41
N LYS A 162 -9.74 29.11 -22.96
CA LYS A 162 -10.56 29.23 -24.18
C LYS A 162 -12.02 28.98 -23.90
N CYS A 163 -12.32 28.19 -22.87
CA CYS A 163 -13.68 27.85 -22.52
C CYS A 163 -13.85 27.78 -21.01
N LEU A 164 -14.85 28.50 -20.51
CA LEU A 164 -15.34 28.37 -19.15
C LEU A 164 -16.73 27.75 -19.21
N LYS A 165 -16.92 26.61 -18.54
CA LYS A 165 -18.20 25.91 -18.50
C LYS A 165 -18.72 25.85 -17.07
N GLN A 166 -19.98 26.23 -16.89
CA GLN A 166 -20.70 25.98 -15.66
C GLN A 166 -21.41 24.62 -15.72
N LYS A 167 -21.13 23.77 -14.74
CA LYS A 167 -21.78 22.48 -14.53
C LYS A 167 -23.07 22.70 -13.74
N ASP A 168 -24.15 22.08 -14.22
CA ASP A 168 -25.49 22.12 -13.61
C ASP A 168 -25.99 23.58 -13.42
N GLY A 169 -26.51 24.17 -14.50
CA GLY A 169 -26.81 25.60 -14.66
C GLY A 169 -28.00 26.15 -13.85
N THR A 170 -28.25 25.66 -12.64
CA THR A 170 -29.32 26.18 -11.78
C THR A 170 -29.00 27.53 -11.15
N TYR A 171 -27.72 27.84 -10.96
CA TYR A 171 -27.29 29.10 -10.37
C TYR A 171 -26.83 30.11 -11.42
N GLU A 172 -27.32 31.33 -11.34
CA GLU A 172 -26.86 32.41 -12.22
C GLU A 172 -25.49 32.92 -11.75
N MET A 173 -24.47 32.71 -12.58
CA MET A 173 -23.12 33.19 -12.30
C MET A 173 -23.07 34.72 -12.36
N LEU A 174 -22.67 35.35 -11.25
CA LEU A 174 -22.57 36.82 -11.16
C LEU A 174 -21.61 37.38 -12.22
N THR A 175 -21.97 38.53 -12.78
CA THR A 175 -21.18 39.22 -13.81
C THR A 175 -19.74 39.47 -13.36
N GLN A 176 -19.51 39.82 -12.09
CA GLN A 176 -18.17 40.06 -11.56
C GLN A 176 -17.30 38.79 -11.58
N VAL A 177 -17.86 37.65 -11.17
CA VAL A 177 -17.16 36.35 -11.23
C VAL A 177 -16.89 35.98 -12.67
N ARG A 178 -17.84 36.26 -13.58
CA ARG A 178 -17.66 36.03 -15.01
C ARG A 178 -16.56 36.89 -15.60
N ASN A 179 -16.58 38.18 -15.30
CA ASN A 179 -15.60 39.13 -15.78
C ASN A 179 -14.20 38.77 -15.30
N TYR A 180 -14.04 38.32 -14.04
CA TYR A 180 -12.77 37.81 -13.55
C TYR A 180 -12.15 36.79 -14.53
N PHE A 181 -12.90 35.76 -14.94
CA PHE A 181 -12.36 34.77 -15.89
C PHE A 181 -12.22 35.27 -17.33
N LEU A 182 -13.11 36.16 -17.80
CA LEU A 182 -13.17 36.59 -19.20
C LEU A 182 -12.26 37.78 -19.53
N GLU A 183 -12.02 38.70 -18.59
CA GLU A 183 -11.25 39.91 -18.83
C GLU A 183 -9.78 39.60 -19.13
N SER A 184 -9.25 38.50 -18.59
CA SER A 184 -7.86 38.08 -18.83
C SER A 184 -7.66 37.30 -20.12
N SER A 185 -8.74 36.86 -20.79
CA SER A 185 -8.65 36.16 -22.07
C SER A 185 -9.84 36.51 -22.96
N PRO A 186 -9.71 37.49 -23.88
CA PRO A 186 -10.82 38.01 -24.69
C PRO A 186 -11.43 36.99 -25.66
N ASN A 187 -10.79 35.83 -25.82
CA ASN A 187 -11.25 34.74 -26.69
C ASN A 187 -11.97 33.61 -25.92
N VAL A 188 -12.26 33.78 -24.62
CA VAL A 188 -12.95 32.75 -23.83
C VAL A 188 -14.43 32.70 -24.19
N THR A 189 -14.88 31.51 -24.59
CA THR A 189 -16.30 31.19 -24.71
C THR A 189 -16.84 30.76 -23.34
N PHE A 190 -17.92 31.39 -22.89
CA PHE A 190 -18.66 30.95 -21.71
C PHE A 190 -19.82 30.06 -22.12
N ILE A 191 -19.86 28.83 -21.60
CA ILE A 191 -20.92 27.85 -21.87
C ILE A 191 -21.66 27.55 -20.57
N MET A 192 -22.97 27.74 -20.58
CA MET A 192 -23.85 27.38 -19.48
C MET A 192 -24.71 26.20 -19.95
N ASP A 193 -24.67 25.08 -19.23
CA ASP A 193 -25.61 23.98 -19.47
C ASP A 193 -26.99 24.41 -18.97
N LEU A 194 -27.78 25.02 -19.87
CA LEU A 194 -29.16 25.39 -19.58
C LEU A 194 -30.00 24.11 -19.39
N PRO A 195 -30.89 24.04 -18.39
CA PRO A 195 -31.86 22.96 -18.32
C PRO A 195 -32.73 22.96 -19.59
N PRO A 196 -33.13 21.79 -20.10
CA PRO A 196 -33.90 21.67 -21.33
C PRO A 196 -35.18 22.51 -21.24
N VAL A 197 -35.27 23.54 -22.08
CA VAL A 197 -36.39 24.49 -22.07
C VAL A 197 -37.66 23.76 -22.52
N PRO A 198 -38.75 23.78 -21.74
CA PRO A 198 -40.03 23.26 -22.18
C PRO A 198 -40.55 24.11 -23.36
N HIS A 199 -40.62 23.54 -24.56
CA HIS A 199 -41.11 24.24 -25.75
C HIS A 199 -42.55 24.74 -25.55
N LYS A 200 -42.72 26.07 -25.41
CA LYS A 200 -44.04 26.73 -25.45
C LYS A 200 -44.44 27.01 -26.91
N ARG A 201 -45.67 26.61 -27.27
CA ARG A 201 -46.31 26.80 -28.58
C ARG A 201 -46.43 28.28 -28.96
N LEU A 202 -46.14 28.59 -30.23
CA LEU A 202 -46.50 29.87 -30.87
C LEU A 202 -48.02 30.10 -30.77
N ARG A 203 -48.43 31.27 -30.30
CA ARG A 203 -49.74 31.86 -30.59
C ARG A 203 -49.60 32.68 -31.88
N GLN A 204 -50.49 32.42 -32.82
CA GLN A 204 -50.60 33.15 -34.07
C GLN A 204 -51.43 34.42 -33.82
N GLU A 205 -50.86 35.54 -34.24
CA GLU A 205 -51.37 36.90 -34.15
C GLU A 205 -52.34 37.17 -35.31
N ALA A 206 -53.36 37.97 -35.06
CA ALA A 206 -54.43 38.29 -36.00
C ALA A 206 -53.99 39.39 -36.98
N GLU A 207 -54.21 39.19 -38.28
CA GLU A 207 -54.17 40.24 -39.29
C GLU A 207 -55.59 40.77 -39.53
N ASN A 208 -55.79 42.03 -39.15
CA ASN A 208 -56.87 42.88 -39.63
C ASN A 208 -56.38 43.59 -40.90
N ASP A 209 -57.15 43.52 -41.98
CA ASP A 209 -57.58 44.68 -42.79
C ASP A 209 -58.20 44.19 -44.10
N THR A 210 -59.44 44.61 -44.39
CA THR A 210 -59.88 45.22 -45.67
C THR A 210 -61.39 45.53 -45.58
N MET A 211 -61.72 46.81 -45.77
CA MET A 211 -63.07 47.37 -45.79
C MET A 211 -63.82 47.13 -47.12
N SER A 212 -65.15 47.09 -46.99
CA SER A 212 -66.19 47.56 -47.93
C SER A 212 -66.61 46.66 -49.11
N ASN A 213 -67.80 46.07 -49.02
CA ASN A 213 -69.00 46.55 -49.72
C ASN A 213 -70.15 45.52 -49.67
N THR A 214 -71.37 46.06 -49.82
CA THR A 214 -72.65 45.39 -50.17
C THR A 214 -73.50 44.86 -49.02
N LEU A 215 -74.35 45.79 -48.54
CA LEU A 215 -75.61 45.56 -47.85
C LEU A 215 -76.52 44.66 -48.72
N ASP A 216 -77.36 43.84 -48.07
CA ASP A 216 -78.47 43.02 -48.62
C ASP A 216 -78.27 41.49 -48.78
N ASN A 217 -77.34 40.86 -48.06
CA ASN A 217 -77.28 39.38 -47.94
C ASN A 217 -77.23 38.82 -46.50
N GLU A 218 -77.58 39.65 -45.51
CA GLU A 218 -77.28 39.43 -44.07
C GLU A 218 -78.15 38.39 -43.32
N LYS A 219 -79.20 37.82 -43.93
CA LYS A 219 -80.05 36.82 -43.24
C LYS A 219 -79.76 35.35 -43.60
N GLN A 220 -78.94 35.08 -44.62
CA GLN A 220 -78.48 33.72 -44.94
C GLN A 220 -77.01 33.47 -44.55
N GLN A 221 -76.18 34.50 -44.46
CA GLN A 221 -74.76 34.38 -44.12
C GLN A 221 -74.47 34.25 -42.61
N THR A 222 -75.40 34.68 -41.74
CA THR A 222 -75.27 34.55 -40.28
C THR A 222 -75.50 33.12 -39.78
N LYS A 223 -76.32 32.31 -40.46
CA LYS A 223 -76.52 30.89 -40.12
C LYS A 223 -75.30 30.02 -40.43
N THR A 224 -74.59 30.30 -41.52
CA THR A 224 -73.40 29.53 -41.92
C THR A 224 -72.20 29.78 -41.01
N VAL A 225 -72.01 31.02 -40.54
CA VAL A 225 -70.91 31.37 -39.61
C VAL A 225 -71.08 30.74 -38.22
N ASP A 226 -72.32 30.69 -37.70
CA ASP A 226 -72.61 30.03 -36.41
C ASP A 226 -72.44 28.51 -36.46
N GLU A 227 -72.60 27.89 -37.63
CA GLU A 227 -72.35 26.46 -37.85
C GLU A 227 -70.84 26.16 -37.92
N GLU A 228 -70.07 27.01 -38.61
CA GLU A 228 -68.61 26.91 -38.70
C GLU A 228 -67.93 27.12 -37.34
N LYS A 229 -68.41 28.08 -36.54
CA LYS A 229 -67.92 28.32 -35.18
C LYS A 229 -68.12 27.10 -34.29
N ARG A 230 -69.32 26.50 -34.30
CA ARG A 230 -69.60 25.26 -33.55
C ARG A 230 -68.72 24.09 -34.02
N MET A 231 -68.46 23.98 -35.33
CA MET A 231 -67.57 22.96 -35.86
C MET A 231 -66.11 23.17 -35.40
N LEU A 232 -65.65 24.42 -35.35
CA LEU A 232 -64.31 24.77 -34.89
C LEU A 232 -64.14 24.50 -33.40
N GLU A 233 -65.12 24.88 -32.57
CA GLU A 233 -65.15 24.57 -31.14
C GLU A 233 -65.11 23.05 -30.90
N ALA A 234 -65.86 22.26 -31.68
CA ALA A 234 -65.81 20.80 -31.60
C ALA A 234 -64.43 20.22 -32.02
N LYS A 235 -63.75 20.84 -32.99
CA LYS A 235 -62.38 20.45 -33.38
C LYS A 235 -61.36 20.78 -32.28
N ILE A 236 -61.46 21.97 -31.69
CA ILE A 236 -60.60 22.39 -30.56
C ILE A 236 -60.78 21.44 -29.38
N PHE A 237 -62.03 21.13 -29.02
CA PHE A 237 -62.32 20.19 -27.93
C PHE A 237 -61.72 18.79 -28.16
N LYS A 238 -61.82 18.25 -29.39
CA LYS A 238 -61.17 16.98 -29.76
C LYS A 238 -59.65 17.07 -29.69
N GLN A 239 -59.08 18.21 -30.10
CA GLN A 239 -57.63 18.44 -30.04
C GLN A 239 -57.14 18.53 -28.59
N ASP A 240 -57.88 19.19 -27.71
CA ASP A 240 -57.55 19.29 -26.28
C ASP A 240 -57.62 17.93 -25.58
N GLN A 241 -58.61 17.09 -25.90
CA GLN A 241 -58.63 15.70 -25.43
C GLN A 241 -57.40 14.91 -25.88
N LEU A 242 -56.97 15.11 -27.14
CA LEU A 242 -55.79 14.44 -27.68
C LEU A 242 -54.50 14.93 -26.99
N ILE A 243 -54.40 16.23 -26.70
CA ILE A 243 -53.28 16.82 -25.96
C ILE A 243 -53.24 16.28 -24.53
N ALA A 244 -54.39 16.24 -23.84
CA ALA A 244 -54.47 15.69 -22.49
C ALA A 244 -54.05 14.23 -22.45
N LYS A 245 -54.50 13.41 -23.41
CA LYS A 245 -54.10 12.00 -23.54
C LYS A 245 -52.60 11.83 -23.79
N LYS A 246 -52.01 12.66 -24.66
CA LYS A 246 -50.56 12.65 -24.93
C LYS A 246 -49.76 13.06 -23.69
N LYS A 247 -50.22 14.08 -22.95
CA LYS A 247 -49.58 14.54 -21.71
C LYS A 247 -49.58 13.44 -20.64
N ALA A 248 -50.73 12.81 -20.42
CA ALA A 248 -50.84 11.69 -19.46
C ALA A 248 -49.95 10.50 -19.85
N MET A 249 -49.83 10.20 -21.15
CA MET A 249 -48.93 9.14 -21.63
C MET A 249 -47.46 9.48 -21.39
N LEU A 250 -47.06 10.74 -21.56
CA LEU A 250 -45.70 11.20 -21.30
C LEU A 250 -45.35 11.12 -19.81
N GLU A 251 -46.23 11.62 -18.94
CA GLU A 251 -46.06 11.55 -17.48
C GLU A 251 -45.96 10.09 -16.99
N ALA A 252 -46.79 9.20 -17.53
CA ALA A 252 -46.72 7.77 -17.20
C ALA A 252 -45.39 7.12 -17.64
N MET A 253 -44.85 7.54 -18.80
CA MET A 253 -43.56 7.06 -19.29
C MET A 253 -42.40 7.57 -18.44
N GLU A 254 -42.46 8.81 -17.98
CA GLU A 254 -41.46 9.41 -17.09
C GLU A 254 -41.40 8.70 -15.74
N VAL A 255 -42.55 8.50 -15.09
CA VAL A 255 -42.64 7.73 -13.84
C VAL A 255 -42.12 6.30 -14.01
N GLN A 256 -42.42 5.66 -15.15
CA GLN A 256 -41.89 4.32 -15.44
C GLN A 256 -40.37 4.33 -15.62
N CYS A 257 -39.80 5.38 -16.21
CA CYS A 257 -38.37 5.53 -16.41
C CYS A 257 -37.65 5.72 -15.07
N GLU A 258 -38.16 6.61 -14.21
CA GLU A 258 -37.64 6.84 -12.85
C GLU A 258 -37.66 5.56 -12.01
N LYS A 259 -38.78 4.82 -12.05
CA LYS A 259 -38.90 3.53 -11.35
C LYS A 259 -37.82 2.54 -11.80
N ARG A 260 -37.61 2.38 -13.11
CA ARG A 260 -36.58 1.48 -13.65
C ARG A 260 -35.17 1.92 -13.26
N MET A 261 -34.90 3.23 -13.24
CA MET A 261 -33.60 3.75 -12.79
C MET A 261 -33.35 3.44 -11.31
N LEU A 262 -34.37 3.57 -10.46
CA LEU A 262 -34.25 3.29 -9.03
C LEU A 262 -34.02 1.79 -8.77
N GLU A 263 -34.76 0.91 -9.45
CA GLU A 263 -34.55 -0.55 -9.40
C GLU A 263 -33.14 -0.93 -9.89
N ALA A 264 -32.65 -0.33 -10.98
CA ALA A 264 -31.30 -0.58 -11.48
C ALA A 264 -30.22 -0.12 -10.48
N MET A 265 -30.44 1.00 -9.80
CA MET A 265 -29.52 1.52 -8.78
C MET A 265 -29.48 0.61 -7.54
N GLU A 266 -30.64 0.07 -7.12
CA GLU A 266 -30.74 -0.86 -6.00
C GLU A 266 -29.97 -2.16 -6.30
N VAL A 267 -30.21 -2.78 -7.46
CA VAL A 267 -29.48 -3.98 -7.91
C VAL A 267 -27.97 -3.72 -7.98
N GLN A 268 -27.56 -2.55 -8.47
CA GLN A 268 -26.13 -2.18 -8.51
C GLN A 268 -25.54 -1.97 -7.11
N CYS A 269 -26.33 -1.50 -6.15
CA CYS A 269 -25.91 -1.37 -4.76
C CYS A 269 -25.71 -2.74 -4.11
N GLU A 270 -26.68 -3.65 -4.27
CA GLU A 270 -26.59 -5.03 -3.75
C GLU A 270 -25.40 -5.78 -4.33
N LYS A 271 -25.19 -5.69 -5.65
CA LYS A 271 -24.03 -6.28 -6.32
C LYS A 271 -22.71 -5.80 -5.70
N ARG A 272 -22.57 -4.49 -5.49
CA ARG A 272 -21.37 -3.91 -4.86
C ARG A 272 -21.18 -4.39 -3.42
N MET A 273 -22.26 -4.51 -2.64
CA MET A 273 -22.17 -5.06 -1.29
C MET A 273 -21.73 -6.53 -1.29
N LEU A 274 -22.21 -7.33 -2.23
CA LEU A 274 -21.81 -8.74 -2.35
C LEU A 274 -20.33 -8.88 -2.77
N GLU A 275 -19.89 -8.08 -3.75
CA GLU A 275 -18.48 -8.03 -4.18
C GLU A 275 -17.56 -7.65 -3.01
N ALA A 276 -17.95 -6.66 -2.20
CA ALA A 276 -17.19 -6.27 -1.01
C ALA A 276 -17.13 -7.41 0.04
N LYS A 277 -18.22 -8.16 0.24
CA LYS A 277 -18.24 -9.32 1.15
C LYS A 277 -17.30 -10.42 0.66
N ILE A 278 -17.30 -10.73 -0.64
CA ILE A 278 -16.39 -11.72 -1.23
C ILE A 278 -14.94 -11.29 -1.02
N GLN A 279 -14.60 -10.02 -1.30
CA GLN A 279 -13.24 -9.51 -1.08
C GLN A 279 -12.78 -9.60 0.38
N VAL A 280 -13.67 -9.37 1.34
CA VAL A 280 -13.36 -9.54 2.77
C VAL A 280 -13.13 -11.01 3.08
N GLN A 281 -13.96 -11.91 2.57
CA GLN A 281 -13.82 -13.36 2.77
C GLN A 281 -12.51 -13.90 2.18
N ASP A 282 -12.13 -13.48 0.97
CA ASP A 282 -10.87 -13.89 0.34
C ASP A 282 -9.65 -13.45 1.16
N LYS A 283 -9.69 -12.24 1.74
CA LYS A 283 -8.65 -11.75 2.64
C LYS A 283 -8.56 -12.57 3.93
N VAL A 284 -9.70 -12.97 4.50
CA VAL A 284 -9.73 -13.84 5.69
C VAL A 284 -9.15 -15.22 5.39
N ILE A 285 -9.51 -15.82 4.26
CA ILE A 285 -8.97 -17.12 3.82
C ILE A 285 -7.45 -17.02 3.62
N ALA A 286 -6.97 -15.97 2.95
CA ALA A 286 -5.54 -15.76 2.75
C ALA A 286 -4.78 -15.61 4.08
N GLN A 287 -5.36 -14.88 5.04
CA GLN A 287 -4.77 -14.71 6.37
C GLN A 287 -4.73 -16.03 7.16
N GLN A 288 -5.77 -16.85 7.04
CA GLN A 288 -5.84 -18.15 7.71
C GLN A 288 -4.83 -19.15 7.15
N ASN A 289 -4.61 -19.14 5.83
CA ASN A 289 -3.59 -19.97 5.18
C ASN A 289 -2.17 -19.58 5.65
N LEU A 290 -1.87 -18.28 5.71
CA LEU A 290 -0.58 -17.79 6.22
C LEU A 290 -0.36 -18.17 7.69
N LEU A 291 -1.40 -18.10 8.52
CA LEU A 291 -1.32 -18.51 9.92
C LEU A 291 -1.00 -20.01 10.04
N HIS A 292 -1.65 -20.85 9.23
CA HIS A 292 -1.42 -22.28 9.23
C HIS A 292 0.01 -22.66 8.76
N GLU A 293 0.51 -22.01 7.71
CA GLU A 293 1.87 -22.21 7.21
C GLU A 293 2.93 -21.82 8.26
N ASN A 294 2.73 -20.69 8.94
CA ASN A 294 3.62 -20.26 10.02
C ASN A 294 3.63 -21.25 11.19
N ALA A 295 2.47 -21.78 11.60
CA ALA A 295 2.39 -22.77 12.67
C ALA A 295 3.15 -24.07 12.32
N MET A 296 3.05 -24.55 11.07
CA MET A 296 3.81 -25.71 10.61
C MET A 296 5.33 -25.46 10.58
N LEU A 297 5.75 -24.23 10.24
CA LEU A 297 7.18 -23.86 10.27
C LEU A 297 7.72 -23.80 11.70
N GLU A 298 6.94 -23.28 12.64
CA GLU A 298 7.31 -23.22 14.05
C GLU A 298 7.48 -24.61 14.66
N GLU A 299 6.58 -25.55 14.36
CA GLU A 299 6.70 -26.95 14.79
C GLU A 299 7.96 -27.63 14.20
N LYS A 300 8.28 -27.38 12.93
CA LYS A 300 9.51 -27.87 12.30
C LYS A 300 10.77 -27.32 12.97
N LEU A 301 10.78 -26.04 13.31
CA LEU A 301 11.89 -25.42 14.03
C LEU A 301 12.08 -26.04 15.41
N GLN A 302 10.99 -26.24 16.16
CA GLN A 302 11.06 -26.89 17.47
C GLN A 302 11.61 -28.32 17.40
N MET A 303 11.21 -29.10 16.39
CA MET A 303 11.77 -30.44 16.16
C MET A 303 13.27 -30.38 15.83
N GLN A 304 13.69 -29.40 15.04
CA GLN A 304 15.09 -29.22 14.68
C GLN A 304 15.96 -28.83 15.89
N ASP A 305 15.49 -27.93 16.74
CA ASP A 305 16.17 -27.52 17.97
C ASP A 305 16.36 -28.70 18.92
N LYS A 306 15.35 -29.57 19.06
CA LYS A 306 15.45 -30.79 19.87
C LYS A 306 16.52 -31.74 19.35
N VAL A 307 16.59 -31.94 18.02
CA VAL A 307 17.63 -32.77 17.39
C VAL A 307 19.03 -32.19 17.61
N ILE A 308 19.17 -30.86 17.55
CA ILE A 308 20.45 -30.18 17.78
C ILE A 308 20.91 -30.39 19.23
N GLU A 309 20.03 -30.25 20.21
CA GLU A 309 20.37 -30.48 21.62
C GLU A 309 20.73 -31.96 21.89
N GLU A 310 20.02 -32.91 21.28
CA GLU A 310 20.37 -34.35 21.36
C GLU A 310 21.75 -34.64 20.76
N GLN A 311 22.07 -34.06 19.60
CA GLN A 311 23.40 -34.19 18.97
C GLN A 311 24.51 -33.59 19.83
N LYS A 312 24.26 -32.45 20.46
CA LYS A 312 25.21 -31.77 21.35
C LYS A 312 25.50 -32.62 22.59
N ALA A 313 24.47 -33.19 23.22
CA ALA A 313 24.62 -34.09 24.37
C ALA A 313 25.40 -35.38 24.00
N MET A 314 25.15 -35.93 22.81
CA MET A 314 25.89 -37.09 22.30
C MET A 314 27.38 -36.77 22.10
N LEU A 315 27.69 -35.60 21.53
CA LEU A 315 29.07 -35.15 21.32
C LEU A 315 29.82 -34.96 22.65
N GLU A 316 29.16 -34.39 23.65
CA GLU A 316 29.73 -34.21 24.99
C GLU A 316 30.00 -35.54 25.69
N THR A 317 29.09 -36.52 25.54
CA THR A 317 29.28 -37.88 26.05
C THR A 317 30.47 -38.58 25.39
N LEU A 318 30.62 -38.45 24.07
CA LEU A 318 31.76 -38.99 23.32
C LEU A 318 33.08 -38.36 23.76
N LYS A 319 33.10 -37.04 24.01
CA LYS A 319 34.27 -36.33 24.50
C LYS A 319 34.72 -36.86 25.87
N LEU A 320 33.79 -37.00 26.82
CA LEU A 320 34.06 -37.58 28.14
C LEU A 320 34.55 -39.02 28.07
N GLN A 321 33.96 -39.83 27.18
CA GLN A 321 34.40 -41.22 26.99
C GLN A 321 35.84 -41.29 26.45
N ASN A 322 36.21 -40.38 25.54
CA ASN A 322 37.57 -40.30 25.01
C ASN A 322 38.57 -39.84 26.08
N GLU A 323 38.24 -38.81 26.86
CA GLU A 323 39.08 -38.34 27.98
C GLU A 323 39.32 -39.46 29.01
N LYS A 324 38.28 -40.26 29.33
CA LYS A 324 38.40 -41.41 30.22
C LYS A 324 39.36 -42.49 29.66
N LYS A 325 39.27 -42.81 28.37
CA LYS A 325 40.18 -43.78 27.71
C LYS A 325 41.63 -43.30 27.73
N VAL A 326 41.87 -42.00 27.51
CA VAL A 326 43.21 -41.40 27.60
C VAL A 326 43.77 -41.50 29.01
N LEU A 327 42.95 -41.23 30.03
CA LEU A 327 43.37 -41.36 31.43
C LEU A 327 43.71 -42.80 31.81
N GLU A 328 42.94 -43.77 31.32
CA GLU A 328 43.17 -45.21 31.57
C GLU A 328 44.46 -45.70 30.90
N THR A 329 44.73 -45.27 29.67
CA THR A 329 45.99 -45.59 28.98
C THR A 329 47.21 -44.98 29.67
N LEU A 330 47.11 -43.74 30.17
CA LEU A 330 48.16 -43.10 30.97
C LEU A 330 48.44 -43.86 32.28
N LYS A 331 47.42 -44.37 32.97
CA LYS A 331 47.58 -45.19 34.18
C LYS A 331 48.37 -46.46 33.87
N LEU A 332 47.97 -47.21 32.84
CA LEU A 332 48.67 -48.43 32.42
C LEU A 332 50.13 -48.16 32.02
N GLN A 333 50.39 -47.05 31.34
CA GLN A 333 51.75 -46.65 30.98
C GLN A 333 52.62 -46.35 32.22
N ASN A 334 52.06 -45.69 33.23
CA ASN A 334 52.76 -45.42 34.49
C ASN A 334 53.02 -46.70 35.29
N GLU A 335 52.07 -47.63 35.34
CA GLU A 335 52.25 -48.94 35.98
C GLU A 335 53.35 -49.76 35.29
N LYS A 336 53.36 -49.79 33.96
CA LYS A 336 54.41 -50.44 33.17
C LYS A 336 55.79 -49.84 33.48
N LYS A 337 55.91 -48.51 33.51
CA LYS A 337 57.15 -47.82 33.83
C LYS A 337 57.65 -48.15 35.25
N MET A 338 56.74 -48.19 36.23
CA MET A 338 57.08 -48.58 37.60
C MET A 338 57.60 -50.02 37.67
N PHE A 339 57.04 -50.94 36.88
CA PHE A 339 57.49 -52.32 36.82
C PHE A 339 58.88 -52.44 36.15
N GLU A 340 59.12 -51.72 35.05
CA GLU A 340 60.43 -51.66 34.38
C GLU A 340 61.51 -51.10 35.32
N GLU A 341 61.21 -50.05 36.09
CA GLU A 341 62.13 -49.49 37.09
C GLU A 341 62.45 -50.49 38.22
N LYS A 342 61.46 -51.27 38.69
CA LYS A 342 61.66 -52.34 39.67
C LYS A 342 62.55 -53.46 39.12
N LEU A 343 62.34 -53.87 37.87
CA LEU A 343 63.14 -54.90 37.20
C LEU A 343 64.60 -54.46 37.08
N LEU A 344 64.84 -53.22 36.62
CA LEU A 344 66.17 -52.64 36.53
C LEU A 344 66.88 -52.57 37.91
N GLY A 345 66.11 -52.31 38.98
CA GLY A 345 66.61 -52.37 40.35
C GLY A 345 67.07 -53.77 40.75
N GLN A 346 66.31 -54.82 40.40
CA GLN A 346 66.70 -56.21 40.64
C GLN A 346 67.94 -56.62 39.85
N ASP A 347 68.03 -56.22 38.57
CA ASP A 347 69.19 -56.51 37.72
C ASP A 347 70.49 -55.93 38.33
N LYS A 348 70.43 -54.72 38.90
CA LYS A 348 71.57 -54.11 39.61
C LYS A 348 71.99 -54.91 40.84
N ILE A 349 71.03 -55.42 41.62
CA ILE A 349 71.30 -56.27 42.80
C ILE A 349 71.94 -57.59 42.37
N ILE A 350 71.41 -58.24 41.33
CA ILE A 350 71.97 -59.48 40.79
C ILE A 350 73.39 -59.27 40.30
N ALA A 351 73.65 -58.16 39.57
CA ALA A 351 75.00 -57.81 39.13
C ALA A 351 75.97 -57.59 40.30
N GLN A 352 75.53 -56.92 41.38
CA GLN A 352 76.33 -56.76 42.60
C GLN A 352 76.63 -58.09 43.28
N GLN A 353 75.64 -58.98 43.42
CA GLN A 353 75.83 -60.31 44.02
C GLN A 353 76.81 -61.15 43.21
N LYS A 354 76.72 -61.10 41.88
CA LYS A 354 77.64 -61.79 40.97
C LYS A 354 79.08 -61.29 41.13
N ALA A 355 79.28 -59.96 41.18
CA ALA A 355 80.60 -59.37 41.41
C ALA A 355 81.20 -59.76 42.77
N MET A 356 80.37 -59.83 43.81
CA MET A 356 80.79 -60.28 45.15
C MET A 356 81.22 -61.76 45.13
N LEU A 357 80.48 -62.62 44.44
CA LEU A 357 80.82 -64.04 44.28
C LEU A 357 82.15 -64.22 43.54
N ASP A 358 82.36 -63.46 42.46
CA ASP A 358 83.61 -63.50 41.70
C ASP A 358 84.80 -63.01 42.54
N ALA A 359 84.61 -61.97 43.36
CA ALA A 359 85.62 -61.51 44.32
C ALA A 359 85.93 -62.57 45.40
N MET A 360 84.93 -63.29 45.91
CA MET A 360 85.14 -64.41 46.84
C MET A 360 85.94 -65.55 46.21
N LYS A 361 85.66 -65.90 44.95
CA LYS A 361 86.44 -66.92 44.22
C LYS A 361 87.90 -66.51 44.08
N LEU A 362 88.17 -65.24 43.76
CA LEU A 362 89.53 -64.72 43.62
C LEU A 362 90.30 -64.78 44.96
N GLN A 363 89.63 -64.49 46.08
CA GLN A 363 90.22 -64.65 47.43
C GLN A 363 90.54 -66.12 47.73
N HIS A 364 89.66 -67.04 47.35
CA HIS A 364 89.90 -68.48 47.53
C HIS A 364 91.11 -68.98 46.73
N GLU A 365 91.20 -68.60 45.46
CA GLU A 365 92.35 -68.93 44.58
C GLU A 365 93.66 -68.36 45.14
N LYS A 366 93.61 -67.16 45.73
CA LYS A 366 94.76 -66.55 46.41
C LYS A 366 95.17 -67.34 47.66
N ILE A 367 94.22 -67.84 48.46
CA ILE A 367 94.50 -68.69 49.63
C ILE A 367 95.08 -70.04 49.18
N GLU A 368 94.53 -70.65 48.12
CA GLU A 368 95.06 -71.92 47.58
C GLU A 368 96.49 -71.77 47.06
N THR A 369 96.82 -70.66 46.39
CA THR A 369 98.21 -70.38 45.96
C THR A 369 99.15 -70.11 47.14
N GLU A 370 98.68 -69.45 48.21
CA GLU A 370 99.45 -69.28 49.44
C GLU A 370 99.67 -70.62 50.17
N LEU A 371 98.67 -71.50 50.23
CA LEU A 371 98.79 -72.85 50.81
C LEU A 371 99.70 -73.77 49.98
N GLY A 372 99.62 -73.72 48.65
CA GLY A 372 100.51 -74.48 47.76
C GLY A 372 101.99 -74.08 47.90
N ASN A 373 102.28 -72.84 48.29
CA ASN A 373 103.64 -72.39 48.59
C ASN A 373 104.16 -72.91 49.95
N ILE A 374 103.27 -73.24 50.91
CA ILE A 374 103.67 -73.80 52.21
C ILE A 374 104.15 -75.26 52.06
N ASP A 375 103.63 -76.00 51.07
CA ASP A 375 104.07 -77.38 50.77
C ASP A 375 105.47 -77.46 50.14
N SER A 376 106.04 -76.32 49.70
CA SER A 376 107.41 -76.24 49.16
C SER A 376 108.51 -75.98 50.22
N CYS A 377 108.15 -75.95 51.52
CA CYS A 377 109.09 -75.77 52.64
C CYS A 377 109.14 -76.97 53.60
N LEU A 378 108.52 -78.10 53.26
CA LEU A 378 108.69 -79.36 54.00
C LEU A 378 109.67 -80.29 53.26
N ASP A 379 110.93 -79.86 53.14
CA ASP A 379 112.06 -80.79 53.12
C ASP A 379 112.21 -81.34 54.55
N VAL A 380 111.44 -82.37 54.88
CA VAL A 380 111.65 -83.17 56.10
C VAL A 380 112.35 -84.48 55.71
N PRO A 381 113.50 -84.80 56.32
CA PRO A 381 114.40 -85.83 55.82
C PRO A 381 113.89 -87.24 56.09
N THR A 382 114.16 -88.12 55.13
CA THR A 382 114.19 -89.57 55.28
C THR A 382 115.01 -89.97 56.52
N VAL A 383 114.35 -90.54 57.53
CA VAL A 383 115.01 -91.27 58.63
C VAL A 383 114.41 -92.67 58.72
N ALA A 384 115.32 -93.63 58.83
CA ALA A 384 115.13 -95.06 58.73
C ALA A 384 114.32 -95.69 59.88
N VAL A 385 113.50 -96.69 59.49
CA VAL A 385 113.35 -98.07 60.01
C VAL A 385 113.88 -98.34 61.44
N PRO A 386 113.05 -98.96 62.32
CA PRO A 386 113.20 -100.39 62.66
C PRO A 386 111.85 -101.13 62.72
N THR A 387 111.57 -102.18 61.91
CA THR A 387 111.71 -103.62 62.25
C THR A 387 111.43 -103.95 63.73
N LEU A 388 110.37 -104.67 64.09
CA LEU A 388 110.19 -106.15 64.17
C LEU A 388 108.96 -106.38 65.13
N PRO A 389 108.47 -107.61 65.40
CA PRO A 389 108.17 -108.75 64.53
C PRO A 389 106.78 -109.40 64.81
N SER A 390 106.47 -110.42 63.99
CA SER A 390 105.55 -111.56 64.24
C SER A 390 104.05 -111.33 64.14
#